data_AF-A0A6V8P5U8-F1
#
_entry.id   AF-A0A6V8P5U8-F1
#
_cell.length_a   1.000
_cell.length_b   1.000
_cell.length_c   1.000
_cell.angle_alpha   90.00
_cell.angle_beta   90.00
_cell.angle_gamma   90.00
#
_symmetry.space_group_name_H-M   'P 1'
#
loop_
_entity.id
_entity.type
_entity.pdbx_description
1 polymer ?
#
loop_
_entity_poly.entity_id
_entity_poly.type
_entity_poly.pdbx_seq_one_letter_code
_entity_poly.pdbx_strand_id
1 'polypeptide(L)'
;MFKYEVIIYWSEEDGLFIAEVPELPGCMADGTTYEEAIRNAEIVISEWIETAKSLGREIPIPKGIGVYPDLLALQDPTHNPPLKVKGL
;
A
#
# COMPACT_ATOMS: atom_id res chain seq x y z
N MET A 1 3.15 -7.40 14.79
CA MET A 1 2.51 -7.13 13.49
C MET A 1 2.29 -5.63 13.38
N PHE A 2 2.88 -5.00 12.38
CA PHE A 2 2.69 -3.58 12.09
C PHE A 2 1.34 -3.38 11.39
N LYS A 3 0.78 -2.17 11.44
CA LYS A 3 -0.58 -1.88 10.92
C LYS A 3 -0.56 -1.07 9.62
N TYR A 4 0.53 -1.17 8.86
CA TYR A 4 0.65 -0.48 7.58
C TYR A 4 -0.24 -1.12 6.51
N GLU A 5 -0.62 -0.32 5.52
CA GLU A 5 -1.33 -0.82 4.35
C GLU A 5 -0.37 -1.63 3.47
N VAL A 6 -0.85 -2.75 2.92
CA VAL A 6 -0.09 -3.56 1.97
C VAL A 6 -0.91 -3.68 0.69
N ILE A 7 -0.37 -3.17 -0.41
CA ILE A 7 -0.95 -3.31 -1.74
C ILE A 7 -0.30 -4.52 -2.40
N ILE A 8 -1.11 -5.49 -2.82
CA ILE A 8 -0.62 -6.67 -3.55
C ILE A 8 -1.12 -6.64 -4.98
N TYR A 9 -0.23 -6.89 -5.92
CA TYR A 9 -0.57 -7.04 -7.34
C TYR A 9 0.34 -8.06 -8.02
N TRP A 10 -0.08 -8.56 -9.19
CA TRP A 10 0.74 -9.43 -10.03
C TRP A 10 1.66 -8.59 -10.92
N SER A 11 2.95 -8.93 -10.93
CA SER A 11 3.92 -8.39 -11.89
C SER A 11 4.10 -9.37 -13.03
N GLU A 12 3.70 -8.97 -14.24
CA GLU A 12 3.95 -9.76 -15.46
C GLU A 12 5.45 -9.79 -15.82
N GLU A 13 6.21 -8.76 -15.41
CA GLU A 13 7.65 -8.68 -15.65
C GLU A 13 8.43 -9.68 -14.80
N ASP A 14 8.07 -9.80 -13.52
CA ASP A 14 8.75 -10.68 -12.56
C ASP A 14 8.12 -12.07 -12.50
N GLY A 15 6.88 -12.22 -12.95
CA GLY A 15 6.10 -13.45 -12.79
C GLY A 15 5.82 -13.78 -11.32
N LEU A 16 5.63 -12.75 -10.49
CA LEU A 16 5.47 -12.84 -9.03
C LEU A 16 4.39 -11.89 -8.53
N PHE A 17 3.85 -12.18 -7.35
CA PHE A 17 3.07 -11.22 -6.58
C PHE A 17 4.01 -10.24 -5.89
N ILE A 18 3.77 -8.95 -6.08
CA ILE A 18 4.49 -7.87 -5.43
C ILE A 18 3.61 -7.29 -4.34
N ALA A 19 4.16 -7.19 -3.13
CA ALA A 19 3.56 -6.54 -1.97
C ALA A 19 4.34 -5.27 -1.67
N GLU A 20 3.68 -4.12 -1.78
CA GLU A 20 4.24 -2.80 -1.49
C GLU A 20 3.58 -2.18 -0.26
N VAL A 21 4.36 -1.44 0.54
CA VAL A 21 3.90 -0.68 1.71
C VAL A 21 4.03 0.82 1.42
N PRO A 22 2.98 1.49 0.92
CA PRO A 22 3.09 2.86 0.41
C PRO A 22 3.56 3.89 1.44
N GLU A 23 3.27 3.67 2.73
CA GLU A 23 3.72 4.57 3.78
C GLU A 23 5.21 4.43 4.11
N LEU A 24 5.86 3.34 3.69
CA LEU A 24 7.27 3.05 3.93
C LEU A 24 8.03 3.07 2.59
N PRO A 25 8.59 4.21 2.17
CA PRO A 25 9.22 4.31 0.84
C PRO A 25 10.28 3.23 0.61
N GLY A 26 10.12 2.51 -0.50
CA GLY A 26 11.00 1.41 -0.91
C GLY A 26 10.79 0.10 -0.15
N CYS A 27 9.82 0.01 0.75
CA CYS A 27 9.45 -1.23 1.42
C CYS A 27 8.54 -2.05 0.50
N MET A 28 9.15 -3.02 -0.19
CA MET A 28 8.47 -3.95 -1.08
C MET A 28 9.01 -5.36 -0.88
N ALA A 29 8.19 -6.34 -1.15
CA ALA A 29 8.55 -7.75 -1.14
C ALA A 29 7.80 -8.49 -2.25
N ASP A 30 8.37 -9.59 -2.73
CA ASP A 30 7.77 -10.45 -3.73
C ASP A 30 7.45 -11.85 -3.17
N GLY A 31 6.61 -12.58 -3.88
CA GLY A 31 6.29 -13.97 -3.57
C GLY A 31 5.58 -14.68 -4.71
N THR A 32 5.71 -15.99 -4.77
CA THR A 32 5.03 -16.82 -5.78
C THR A 32 3.54 -16.97 -5.51
N THR A 33 3.10 -16.69 -4.27
CA THR A 33 1.69 -16.59 -3.87
C THR A 33 1.42 -15.31 -3.10
N TYR A 34 0.13 -14.95 -2.97
CA TYR A 34 -0.31 -13.83 -2.13
C TYR A 34 0.17 -13.96 -0.68
N GLU A 35 0.09 -15.16 -0.11
CA GLU A 35 0.49 -15.43 1.28
C GLU A 35 1.99 -15.32 1.47
N GLU A 36 2.77 -15.75 0.48
CA GLU A 36 4.23 -15.60 0.50
C GLU A 36 4.63 -14.13 0.41
N ALA A 37 4.05 -13.38 -0.52
CA ALA A 37 4.32 -11.95 -0.67
C ALA A 37 4.00 -11.17 0.61
N ILE A 38 2.88 -11.49 1.27
CA ILE A 38 2.51 -10.88 2.56
C ILE A 38 3.49 -11.24 3.67
N ARG A 39 3.87 -12.52 3.80
CA ARG A 39 4.85 -12.94 4.80
C ARG A 39 6.19 -12.24 4.61
N ASN A 40 6.62 -12.10 3.36
CA ASN A 40 7.87 -11.42 3.04
C ASN A 40 7.76 -9.92 3.31
N ALA A 41 6.62 -9.29 3.02
CA ALA A 41 6.37 -7.89 3.36
C ALA A 41 6.45 -7.63 4.87
N GLU A 42 5.92 -8.53 5.71
CA GLU A 42 6.03 -8.40 7.17
C GLU A 42 7.48 -8.40 7.65
N ILE A 43 8.34 -9.19 7.03
CA ILE A 43 9.78 -9.24 7.32
C ILE A 43 10.44 -7.92 6.92
N VAL A 44 10.23 -7.48 5.67
CA VAL A 44 10.85 -6.26 5.15
C VAL A 44 10.36 -5.02 5.89
N ILE A 45 9.10 -4.97 6.35
CA ILE A 45 8.63 -3.90 7.24
C ILE A 45 9.45 -3.86 8.53
N SER A 46 9.70 -5.02 9.16
CA SER A 46 10.49 -5.06 10.39
C SER A 46 11.90 -4.53 10.16
N GLU A 47 12.56 -4.97 9.10
CA GLU A 47 13.92 -4.54 8.73
C GLU A 47 13.98 -3.05 8.39
N TRP A 48 12.99 -2.54 7.65
CA TRP A 48 12.86 -1.12 7.34
C TRP A 48 12.76 -0.29 8.61
N ILE A 49 11.93 -0.71 9.56
CA ILE A 49 11.71 -0.02 10.84
C ILE A 49 12.96 -0.05 11.72
N GLU A 50 13.65 -1.18 11.77
CA GLU A 50 14.92 -1.31 12.50
C GLU A 50 16.01 -0.41 11.92
N THR A 51 16.10 -0.35 10.59
CA THR A 51 17.02 0.53 9.87
C THR A 51 16.68 2.00 10.10
N ALA A 52 15.39 2.37 10.07
CA ALA A 52 14.96 3.73 10.36
C ALA A 52 15.36 4.14 11.78
N LYS A 53 15.17 3.26 12.78
CA LYS A 53 15.61 3.50 14.16
C LYS A 53 17.12 3.68 14.28
N SER A 54 17.91 2.81 13.66
CA SER A 54 19.37 2.86 13.77
C SER A 54 19.95 4.14 13.13
N LEU A 55 19.30 4.66 12.09
CA LEU A 55 19.65 5.90 11.41
C LEU A 55 19.02 7.15 12.02
N GLY A 56 18.22 7.02 13.08
CA GLY A 56 17.50 8.15 13.71
C GLY A 56 16.47 8.82 12.79
N ARG A 57 15.94 8.07 11.81
CA ARG A 57 14.90 8.55 10.89
C ARG A 57 13.54 8.49 11.56
N GLU A 58 12.67 9.42 11.17
CA GLU A 58 11.27 9.37 11.56
C GLU A 58 10.59 8.16 10.93
N ILE A 59 9.80 7.44 11.73
CA ILE A 59 9.00 6.30 11.28
C ILE A 59 7.59 6.81 10.98
N PRO A 60 7.12 6.69 9.72
CA PRO A 60 5.76 7.08 9.35
C PRO A 60 4.71 6.35 10.20
N ILE A 61 3.70 7.07 10.64
CA ILE A 61 2.58 6.46 11.38
C ILE A 61 1.71 5.69 10.38
N PRO A 62 1.34 4.42 10.66
CA PRO A 62 0.40 3.69 9.81
C PRO A 62 -0.91 4.45 9.70
N LYS A 63 -1.37 4.70 8.46
CA LYS A 63 -2.60 5.48 8.26
C LYS A 63 -3.83 4.64 8.56
N GLY A 64 -3.78 3.36 8.21
CA GLY A 64 -4.95 2.49 8.17
C GLY A 64 -6.05 3.07 7.25
N ILE A 65 -7.12 2.32 7.02
CA ILE A 65 -8.31 2.90 6.39
C ILE A 65 -8.99 3.80 7.42
N GLY A 66 -8.51 5.02 7.56
CA GLY A 66 -9.33 6.15 7.99
C GLY A 66 -10.35 6.37 6.88
N VAL A 67 -11.55 5.81 7.05
CA VAL A 67 -12.79 6.01 6.29
C VAL A 67 -12.59 6.91 5.07
N TYR A 68 -12.40 6.33 3.87
CA TYR A 68 -12.41 7.10 2.63
C TYR A 68 -13.75 7.85 2.54
N PRO A 69 -13.82 9.17 2.80
CA PRO A 69 -15.09 9.89 2.75
C PRO A 69 -15.60 9.90 1.30
N ASP A 70 -14.66 9.92 0.35
CA ASP A 70 -14.94 9.92 -1.08
C ASP A 70 -15.51 8.57 -1.58
N LEU A 71 -15.14 7.43 -0.98
CA LEU A 71 -15.76 6.15 -1.36
C LEU A 71 -17.19 6.01 -0.82
N LEU A 72 -17.54 6.69 0.27
CA LEU A 72 -18.94 6.85 0.69
C LEU A 72 -19.71 7.75 -0.28
N ALA A 73 -19.06 8.78 -0.85
CA ALA A 73 -19.67 9.66 -1.86
C ALA A 73 -19.94 8.95 -3.20
N LEU A 74 -19.19 7.90 -3.54
CA LEU A 74 -19.47 7.06 -4.72
C LEU A 74 -20.68 6.12 -4.53
N GLN A 75 -21.20 5.97 -3.31
CA GLN A 75 -22.45 5.26 -3.03
C GLN A 75 -23.66 6.20 -2.91
N ASP A 76 -23.46 7.52 -3.08
CA ASP A 76 -24.56 8.47 -3.18
C ASP A 76 -25.10 8.48 -4.62
N PRO A 77 -26.31 7.93 -4.88
CA PRO A 77 -26.89 7.92 -6.22
C PRO A 77 -27.21 9.32 -6.77
N THR A 78 -27.09 10.37 -5.96
CA THR A 78 -27.29 11.76 -6.36
C THR A 78 -25.99 12.49 -6.72
N HIS A 79 -24.82 11.91 -6.40
CA HIS A 79 -23.54 12.49 -6.76
C HIS A 79 -23.11 12.02 -8.15
N ASN A 80 -23.48 12.79 -9.18
CA ASN A 80 -22.91 12.64 -10.52
C ASN A 80 -21.64 13.50 -10.58
N PRO A 81 -20.42 12.95 -10.42
CA PRO A 81 -19.22 13.74 -10.56
C PRO A 81 -19.17 14.30 -11.99
N PRO A 82 -18.84 15.59 -12.19
CA PRO A 82 -18.76 16.15 -13.52
C PRO A 82 -17.73 15.36 -14.31
N LEU A 83 -18.19 14.70 -15.39
CA LEU A 83 -17.30 14.07 -16.37
C LEU A 83 -16.31 15.16 -16.81
N LYS A 84 -15.06 15.06 -16.35
CA LYS A 84 -13.98 15.83 -16.95
C LYS A 84 -13.76 15.26 -18.33
N VAL A 85 -14.53 15.75 -19.30
CA VAL A 85 -14.24 15.60 -20.71
C VAL A 85 -12.86 16.24 -20.91
N LYS A 86 -11.82 15.41 -21.05
CA LYS A 86 -10.54 15.89 -21.57
C LYS A 86 -10.83 16.40 -22.97
N GLY A 87 -10.80 17.72 -23.13
CA GLY A 87 -10.96 18.36 -24.43
C GLY A 87 -9.90 17.84 -25.39
N LEU A 88 -10.39 17.28 -26.50
CA LEU A 88 -9.74 17.16 -27.80
C LEU A 88 -10.80 17.53 -28.83
#